data_AF-A0A0F9HED0-F1
#
_entry.id   AF-A0A0F9HED0-F1
#
_cell.length_a   1.000
_cell.length_b   1.000
_cell.length_c   1.000
_cell.angle_alpha   90.00
_cell.angle_beta   90.00
_cell.angle_gamma   90.00
#
_symmetry.space_group_name_H-M   'P 1'
#
loop_
_entity.id
_entity.type
_entity.pdbx_description
1 polymer ?
#
loop_
_entity_poly.entity_id
_entity_poly.type
_entity_poly.pdbx_seq_one_letter_code
_entity_poly.pdbx_strand_id
1 'polypeptide(L)'
;VMYNSFKTYKNKVYTGMKIGNSHFWNYNNGKWFETKITPEKWKFKFDCVKKRANLAPINSGATVGTKYHWYIIADQIATKIDPNSYKTEMKGIKLKVGHKRPYWRTFSYNYPSQTSYKERIIEILEKFIEELKSN
;
A
#
# COMPACT_ATOMS: atom_id res chain seq x y z
N VAL A 1 18.06 12.89 -9.19
CA VAL A 1 17.09 12.22 -10.10
C VAL A 1 15.67 12.64 -9.71
N MET A 2 14.96 13.34 -10.59
CA MET A 2 13.62 13.92 -10.31
C MET A 2 12.57 12.84 -10.01
N TYR A 3 11.55 13.14 -9.20
CA TYR A 3 10.52 12.16 -8.78
C TYR A 3 9.86 11.46 -9.99
N ASN A 4 9.49 12.22 -11.02
CA ASN A 4 8.81 11.69 -12.22
C ASN A 4 9.74 11.14 -13.31
N SER A 5 11.07 11.21 -13.13
CA SER A 5 11.98 10.64 -14.13
C SER A 5 11.93 9.12 -14.13
N PHE A 6 12.05 8.54 -15.33
CA PHE A 6 12.18 7.10 -15.54
C PHE A 6 13.48 6.59 -14.92
N LYS A 7 13.38 5.45 -14.24
CA LYS A 7 14.47 4.74 -13.58
C LYS A 7 14.38 3.28 -13.98
N THR A 8 15.49 2.55 -13.94
CA THR A 8 15.53 1.12 -14.26
C THR A 8 15.93 0.29 -13.04
N TYR A 9 15.33 -0.89 -12.89
CA TYR A 9 15.71 -1.88 -11.90
C TYR A 9 15.41 -3.28 -12.44
N LYS A 10 16.43 -4.15 -12.55
CA LYS A 10 16.32 -5.50 -13.11
C LYS A 10 15.49 -5.51 -14.41
N ASN A 11 15.87 -4.65 -15.37
CA ASN A 11 15.21 -4.44 -16.66
C ASN A 11 13.76 -3.93 -16.62
N LYS A 12 13.25 -3.52 -15.44
CA LYS A 12 11.94 -2.88 -15.31
C LYS A 12 12.08 -1.36 -15.18
N VAL A 13 11.36 -0.63 -16.00
CA VAL A 13 11.25 0.83 -15.92
C VAL A 13 10.23 1.22 -14.85
N TYR A 14 10.59 2.16 -13.98
CA TYR A 14 9.70 2.68 -12.93
C TYR A 14 9.87 4.20 -12.74
N THR A 15 8.89 4.81 -12.08
CA THR A 15 8.89 6.22 -11.70
C THR A 15 8.55 6.38 -10.21
N GLY A 16 8.77 7.58 -9.68
CA GLY A 16 8.57 7.89 -8.27
C GLY A 16 9.84 7.73 -7.45
N MET A 17 9.67 7.28 -6.21
CA MET A 17 10.73 7.16 -5.20
C MET A 17 11.78 6.14 -5.60
N LYS A 18 13.06 6.46 -5.36
CA LYS A 18 14.20 5.56 -5.62
C LYS A 18 14.13 4.34 -4.70
N ILE A 19 14.42 3.15 -5.24
CA ILE A 19 14.58 1.91 -4.46
C ILE A 19 15.66 2.11 -3.39
N GLY A 20 15.42 1.63 -2.17
CA GLY A 20 16.30 1.79 -1.00
C GLY A 20 15.98 3.01 -0.12
N ASN A 21 15.22 3.98 -0.61
CA ASN A 21 14.77 5.09 0.22
C ASN A 21 13.59 4.66 1.11
N SER A 22 13.41 5.36 2.23
CA SER A 22 12.30 5.15 3.17
C SER A 22 11.43 6.40 3.34
N HIS A 23 10.18 6.19 3.74
CA HIS A 23 9.31 7.25 4.21
C HIS A 23 8.84 6.92 5.62
N PHE A 24 8.84 7.93 6.47
CA PHE A 24 8.21 7.87 7.78
C PHE A 24 6.91 8.67 7.75
N TRP A 25 5.80 8.01 8.09
CA TRP A 25 4.46 8.58 8.05
C TRP A 25 3.82 8.50 9.43
N ASN A 26 3.26 9.62 9.88
CA ASN A 26 2.43 9.68 11.07
C ASN A 26 0.97 9.54 10.65
N TYR A 27 0.30 8.57 11.25
CA TYR A 27 -1.11 8.25 11.02
C TYR A 27 -1.91 8.85 12.17
N ASN A 28 -2.36 10.09 12.01
CA ASN A 28 -3.03 10.82 13.09
C ASN A 28 -4.52 10.42 13.13
N ASN A 29 -5.04 10.17 14.33
CA ASN A 29 -6.44 9.80 14.57
C ASN A 29 -6.91 8.61 13.71
N GLY A 30 -6.07 7.57 13.59
CA GLY A 30 -6.43 6.36 12.85
C GLY A 30 -7.63 5.67 13.47
N LYS A 31 -8.68 5.46 12.69
CA LYS A 31 -9.91 4.80 13.12
C LYS A 31 -9.92 3.38 12.58
N TRP A 32 -9.88 2.41 13.49
CA TRP A 32 -10.07 1.00 13.19
C TRP A 32 -11.50 0.61 13.51
N PHE A 33 -12.20 0.09 12.51
CA PHE A 33 -13.55 -0.44 12.67
C PHE A 33 -13.59 -1.84 12.11
N GLU A 34 -14.08 -2.80 12.90
CA GLU A 34 -14.16 -4.19 12.49
C GLU A 34 -15.45 -4.85 12.96
N THR A 35 -15.83 -5.90 12.23
CA THR A 35 -17.02 -6.69 12.51
C THR A 35 -16.65 -8.15 12.36
N LYS A 36 -16.93 -8.95 13.40
CA LYS A 36 -16.77 -10.40 13.35
C LYS A 36 -17.80 -10.97 12.38
N ILE A 37 -17.34 -11.71 11.39
CA ILE A 37 -18.19 -12.33 10.36
C ILE A 37 -18.33 -13.82 10.62
N THR A 38 -17.24 -14.48 11.01
CA THR A 38 -17.21 -15.89 11.42
C THR A 38 -16.25 -16.05 12.62
N PRO A 39 -16.12 -17.23 13.24
CA PRO A 39 -15.16 -17.45 14.33
C PRO A 39 -13.74 -16.95 13.99
N GLU A 40 -13.28 -17.24 12.77
CA GLU A 40 -11.92 -16.95 12.30
C GLU A 40 -11.81 -15.72 11.37
N LYS A 41 -12.93 -15.07 11.05
CA LYS A 41 -12.96 -14.00 10.03
C LYS A 41 -13.57 -12.72 10.57
N TRP A 42 -12.80 -11.65 10.45
CA TRP A 42 -13.24 -10.29 10.69
C TRP A 42 -13.17 -9.48 9.40
N LYS A 43 -14.16 -8.64 9.18
CA LYS A 43 -14.10 -7.60 8.16
C LYS A 43 -13.71 -6.31 8.84
N PHE A 44 -12.62 -5.68 8.40
CA PHE A 44 -12.16 -4.43 8.98
C PHE A 44 -12.05 -3.31 7.94
N LYS A 45 -12.08 -2.08 8.43
CA LYS A 45 -11.79 -0.85 7.71
C LYS A 45 -10.91 0.02 8.58
N PHE A 46 -9.85 0.55 7.99
CA PHE A 46 -9.00 1.55 8.62
C PHE A 46 -9.03 2.84 7.81
N ASP A 47 -9.30 3.97 8.47
CA ASP A 47 -9.35 5.30 7.87
C ASP A 47 -8.56 6.31 8.70
N CYS A 48 -7.80 7.17 8.02
CA CYS A 48 -6.94 8.16 8.67
C CYS A 48 -6.46 9.23 7.68
N VAL A 49 -6.03 10.37 8.23
CA VAL A 49 -5.13 11.28 7.53
C VAL A 49 -3.71 10.94 7.94
N LYS A 50 -2.87 10.61 6.95
CA LYS A 50 -1.43 10.42 7.17
C LYS A 50 -0.64 11.65 6.73
N LYS A 51 0.39 12.01 7.50
CA LYS A 51 1.31 13.11 7.21
C LYS A 51 2.75 12.59 7.16
N ARG A 52 3.59 13.19 6.33
CA ARG A 52 5.02 12.89 6.37
C ARG A 52 5.58 13.44 7.69
N ALA A 53 6.47 12.71 8.34
CA ALA A 53 7.20 13.31 9.47
C ALA A 53 8.16 14.40 9.00
N ASN A 54 8.77 14.23 7.83
CA ASN A 54 9.65 15.21 7.23
C ASN A 54 8.99 15.85 6.00
N LEU A 55 9.16 17.17 5.84
CA LEU A 55 8.64 17.88 4.69
C LEU A 55 9.18 17.27 3.38
N ALA A 56 8.32 17.23 2.37
CA ALA A 56 8.74 16.79 1.05
C ALA A 56 9.64 17.87 0.43
N PRO A 57 10.66 17.49 -0.37
CA PRO A 57 11.40 18.44 -1.18
C PRO A 57 10.46 19.27 -2.06
N ILE A 58 10.84 20.52 -2.32
CA ILE A 58 10.09 21.43 -3.21
C ILE A 58 9.92 20.77 -4.59
N ASN A 59 8.73 20.89 -5.17
CA ASN A 59 8.36 20.29 -6.47
C ASN A 59 8.50 18.76 -6.54
N SER A 60 8.40 18.06 -5.40
CA SER A 60 8.43 16.60 -5.35
C SER A 60 7.07 15.99 -5.01
N GLY A 61 6.92 14.70 -5.32
CA GLY A 61 5.73 13.93 -5.01
C GLY A 61 4.69 13.92 -6.13
N ALA A 62 3.55 13.32 -5.82
CA ALA A 62 2.44 13.20 -6.74
C ALA A 62 1.55 14.44 -6.69
N THR A 63 0.91 14.77 -7.82
CA THR A 63 -0.08 15.85 -7.90
C THR A 63 -1.23 15.60 -6.93
N VAL A 64 -1.74 16.68 -6.30
CA VAL A 64 -2.92 16.63 -5.42
C VAL A 64 -4.09 15.96 -6.14
N GLY A 65 -4.80 15.08 -5.43
CA GLY A 65 -5.89 14.27 -5.99
C GLY A 65 -5.46 12.93 -6.60
N THR A 66 -4.15 12.68 -6.72
CA THR A 66 -3.65 11.36 -7.16
C THR A 66 -4.00 10.30 -6.13
N LYS A 67 -4.64 9.22 -6.58
CA LYS A 67 -4.95 8.05 -5.75
C LYS A 67 -4.00 6.92 -6.08
N TYR A 68 -3.50 6.24 -5.06
CA TYR A 68 -2.73 5.02 -5.22
C TYR A 68 -3.49 3.86 -4.60
N HIS A 69 -3.61 2.77 -5.35
CA HIS A 69 -4.17 1.52 -4.87
C HIS A 69 -3.01 0.57 -4.57
N TRP A 70 -2.88 0.21 -3.31
CA TRP A 70 -1.89 -0.72 -2.80
C TRP A 70 -2.59 -1.95 -2.25
N TYR A 71 -2.07 -3.13 -2.56
CA TYR A 71 -2.42 -4.37 -1.90
C TYR A 71 -1.40 -4.61 -0.78
N ILE A 72 -1.87 -4.99 0.40
CA ILE A 72 -1.03 -5.21 1.57
C ILE A 72 -1.23 -6.65 2.00
N ILE A 73 -0.12 -7.37 2.13
CA ILE A 73 -0.04 -8.69 2.75
C ILE A 73 0.76 -8.48 4.01
N ALA A 74 0.13 -8.65 5.17
CA ALA A 74 0.74 -8.34 6.45
C ALA A 74 0.13 -9.17 7.57
N ASP A 75 0.98 -9.47 8.55
CA ASP A 75 0.57 -10.01 9.83
C ASP A 75 0.34 -8.85 10.79
N GLN A 76 -0.62 -9.04 11.69
CA GLN A 76 -0.88 -8.14 12.79
C GLN A 76 -0.77 -8.91 14.11
N ILE A 77 -0.04 -8.34 15.06
CA ILE A 77 -0.01 -8.80 16.45
C ILE A 77 -0.63 -7.70 17.31
N ALA A 78 -1.65 -8.07 18.07
CA ALA A 78 -2.28 -7.20 19.06
C ALA A 78 -1.96 -7.72 20.46
N THR A 79 -1.19 -6.96 21.23
CA THR A 79 -0.83 -7.29 22.61
C THR A 79 -1.68 -6.46 23.55
N LYS A 80 -2.48 -7.11 24.42
CA LYS A 80 -3.21 -6.40 25.47
C LYS A 80 -2.20 -5.82 26.46
N ILE A 81 -2.27 -4.51 26.70
CA ILE A 81 -1.34 -3.83 27.63
C ILE A 81 -2.03 -3.38 28.91
N ASP A 82 -3.35 -3.16 28.87
CA ASP A 82 -4.19 -2.85 30.02
C ASP A 82 -5.66 -3.29 29.72
N PRO A 83 -6.63 -3.11 30.64
CA PRO A 83 -8.01 -3.54 30.41
C PRO A 83 -8.65 -3.04 29.11
N ASN A 84 -8.28 -1.84 28.64
CA ASN A 84 -8.92 -1.14 27.53
C ASN A 84 -7.99 -0.83 26.35
N SER A 85 -6.69 -1.14 26.45
CA SER A 85 -5.72 -0.82 25.40
C SER A 85 -4.97 -2.05 24.90
N TYR A 86 -4.71 -2.03 23.59
CA TYR A 86 -3.87 -3.01 22.90
C TYR A 86 -2.80 -2.27 22.11
N LYS A 87 -1.55 -2.74 22.19
CA LYS A 87 -0.50 -2.35 21.26
C LYS A 87 -0.67 -3.18 19.99
N THR A 88 -0.81 -2.51 18.84
CA THR A 88 -0.92 -3.16 17.54
C THR A 88 0.36 -2.99 16.74
N GLU A 89 0.93 -4.11 16.30
CA GLU A 89 2.11 -4.15 15.44
C GLU A 89 1.73 -4.85 14.13
N MET A 90 2.01 -4.21 13.00
CA MET A 90 1.73 -4.78 11.68
C MET A 90 3.01 -4.82 10.85
N LYS A 91 3.37 -6.00 10.37
CA LYS A 91 4.57 -6.22 9.54
C LYS A 91 4.16 -6.91 8.26
N GLY A 92 4.68 -6.44 7.14
CA GLY A 92 4.36 -7.04 5.86
C GLY A 92 4.90 -6.27 4.68
N ILE A 93 4.37 -6.58 3.51
CA ILE A 93 4.75 -5.99 2.24
C ILE A 93 3.58 -5.22 1.63
N LYS A 94 3.92 -4.18 0.88
CA LYS A 94 2.97 -3.30 0.22
C LYS A 94 3.27 -3.24 -1.27
N LEU A 95 2.32 -3.71 -2.08
CA LEU A 95 2.49 -3.91 -3.52
C LEU A 95 1.58 -2.94 -4.28
N LYS A 96 2.14 -2.22 -5.25
CA LYS A 96 1.35 -1.29 -6.06
C LYS A 96 0.46 -2.09 -7.01
N VAL A 97 -0.86 -1.92 -6.89
CA VAL A 97 -1.82 -2.51 -7.83
C VAL A 97 -2.13 -1.52 -8.95
N GLY A 98 -2.31 -0.25 -8.60
CA GLY A 98 -2.61 0.77 -9.58
C GLY A 98 -2.55 2.18 -9.03
N HIS A 99 -2.86 3.13 -9.89
CA HIS A 99 -3.04 4.53 -9.51
C HIS A 99 -4.10 5.19 -10.39
N LYS A 100 -4.67 6.29 -9.90
CA LYS A 100 -5.61 7.13 -10.62
C LYS A 100 -5.10 8.57 -10.53
N ARG A 101 -4.81 9.19 -11.68
CA ARG A 101 -4.47 10.62 -11.72
C ARG A 101 -5.71 11.48 -11.48
N PRO A 102 -5.56 12.75 -11.07
CA PRO A 102 -6.69 13.61 -10.72
C PRO A 102 -7.73 13.73 -11.85
N TYR A 103 -7.26 13.82 -13.09
CA TYR A 103 -8.06 13.99 -14.31
C TYR A 103 -8.45 12.66 -14.98
N TRP A 104 -8.06 11.51 -14.42
CA TRP A 104 -8.43 10.21 -14.99
C TRP A 104 -9.83 9.81 -14.54
N ARG A 105 -10.59 9.19 -15.44
CA ARG A 105 -11.92 8.65 -15.11
C ARG A 105 -11.83 7.49 -14.13
N THR A 106 -10.84 6.63 -14.29
CA THR A 106 -10.73 5.35 -13.58
C THR A 106 -9.29 5.01 -13.18
N PHE A 107 -9.09 3.95 -12.41
CA PHE A 107 -7.76 3.45 -12.04
C PHE A 107 -7.01 2.89 -13.26
N SER A 108 -5.67 2.90 -13.20
CA SER A 108 -4.79 2.45 -14.28
C SER A 108 -5.12 1.05 -14.82
N TYR A 109 -5.50 0.11 -13.96
CA TYR A 109 -5.82 -1.27 -14.34
C TYR A 109 -7.19 -1.44 -15.03
N ASN A 110 -7.96 -0.36 -15.21
CA ASN A 110 -9.25 -0.39 -15.92
C ASN A 110 -9.14 0.11 -17.37
N TYR A 111 -7.91 0.39 -17.86
CA TYR A 111 -7.66 0.72 -19.25
C TYR A 111 -7.32 -0.56 -20.05
N PRO A 112 -7.77 -0.71 -21.31
CA PRO A 112 -7.71 -1.99 -22.05
C PRO A 112 -6.31 -2.61 -22.21
N SER A 113 -5.26 -1.80 -22.22
CA SER A 113 -3.87 -2.26 -22.41
C SER A 113 -3.13 -2.57 -21.09
N GLN A 114 -3.85 -2.64 -19.97
CA GLN A 114 -3.26 -2.85 -18.64
C GLN A 114 -3.83 -4.12 -18.03
N THR A 115 -2.98 -4.90 -17.36
CA THR A 115 -3.41 -6.02 -16.52
C THR A 115 -4.49 -5.57 -15.55
N SER A 116 -5.58 -6.33 -15.49
CA SER A 116 -6.72 -5.99 -14.65
C SER A 116 -6.38 -6.08 -13.16
N TYR A 117 -7.24 -5.51 -12.31
CA TYR A 117 -7.09 -5.65 -10.85
C TYR A 117 -7.03 -7.13 -10.44
N LYS A 118 -7.98 -7.94 -10.94
CA LYS A 118 -8.13 -9.34 -10.53
C LYS A 118 -6.89 -10.16 -10.91
N GLU A 119 -6.46 -10.09 -12.17
CA GLU A 119 -5.26 -10.79 -12.66
C GLU A 119 -4.04 -10.39 -11.83
N ARG A 120 -3.87 -9.09 -11.57
CA ARG A 120 -2.72 -8.61 -10.79
C ARG A 120 -2.72 -9.08 -9.34
N ILE A 121 -3.89 -9.23 -8.71
CA ILE A 121 -3.97 -9.80 -7.35
C ILE A 121 -3.66 -11.29 -7.37
N ILE A 122 -4.16 -12.03 -8.36
CA ILE A 122 -3.86 -13.46 -8.52
C ILE A 122 -2.35 -13.67 -8.67
N GLU A 123 -1.71 -12.97 -9.61
CA GLU A 123 -0.25 -13.03 -9.83
C GLU A 123 0.55 -12.72 -8.55
N ILE A 124 0.11 -11.72 -7.78
CA ILE A 124 0.75 -11.34 -6.51
C ILE A 124 0.65 -12.49 -5.50
N LEU A 125 -0.54 -13.07 -5.34
CA LEU A 125 -0.79 -14.12 -4.37
C LEU A 125 -0.07 -15.41 -4.74
N GLU A 126 -0.11 -15.82 -6.01
CA GLU A 126 0.61 -16.98 -6.51
C GLU A 126 2.11 -16.84 -6.29
N LYS A 127 2.69 -15.69 -6.64
CA LYS A 127 4.12 -15.43 -6.40
C LYS A 127 4.48 -15.51 -4.91
N PHE A 128 3.63 -14.96 -4.05
CA PHE A 128 3.87 -14.99 -2.61
C PHE A 128 3.73 -16.40 -2.04
N ILE A 129 2.79 -17.20 -2.54
CA ILE A 129 2.66 -18.61 -2.19
C ILE A 129 3.93 -19.38 -2.59
N GLU A 130 4.44 -19.17 -3.81
CA GLU A 130 5.68 -19.83 -4.27
C GLU A 130 6.90 -19.38 -3.46
N GLU A 131 7.00 -18.10 -3.10
CA GLU A 131 8.04 -17.61 -2.18
C GLU A 131 7.94 -18.27 -0.80
N LEU A 132 6.72 -18.46 -0.26
CA LEU A 132 6.52 -19.14 1.03
C LEU A 132 6.87 -20.64 0.97
N LYS A 133 6.61 -21.31 -0.15
CA LYS A 133 6.96 -22.73 -0.34
C LYS A 133 8.47 -22.95 -0.52
N SER A 134 9.18 -21.96 -1.04
CA SER A 134 10.61 -22.05 -1.37
C SER A 134 11.54 -21.66 -0.22
N ASN A 135 10.99 -21.09 0.85
CA ASN A 135 11.70 -20.74 2.08
C ASN A 135 11.48 -21.82 3.15
#